data_AF-A0A931UP73-F1
#
_entry.id   AF-A0A931UP73-F1
#
_cell.length_a   1.000
_cell.length_b   1.000
_cell.length_c   1.000
_cell.angle_alpha   90.00
_cell.angle_beta   90.00
_cell.angle_gamma   90.00
#
_symmetry.space_group_name_H-M   'P 1'
#
loop_
_entity.id
_entity.type
_entity.pdbx_description
1 polymer ?
#
loop_
_entity_poly.entity_id
_entity_poly.type
_entity_poly.pdbx_seq_one_letter_code
_entity_poly.pdbx_strand_id
1 'polypeptide(L)'
;MKLTHNNYGSANGFTISQSLPDFLGITNGTYAGVNVAGTINGEAATGAGQHLTGNSGQANVDGLKLRITLTAAQLSSQGAAQGTVTTTLGVAEQMARRLKAVTESFTGIASVRIDSLQDTTENIDKQITDMEVRLTQRRDQLTRQFVKLEVALSRLQTQSLQLNSRLSLLSSLGNSNRR
;
A
#
# COMPACT_ATOMS: atom_id res chain seq x y z
N MET A 1 -23.49 11.26 -62.11
CA MET A 1 -22.64 12.21 -61.36
C MET A 1 -22.23 11.57 -60.04
N LYS A 2 -21.07 11.93 -59.46
CA LYS A 2 -20.61 11.39 -58.17
C LYS A 2 -20.31 12.54 -57.21
N LEU A 3 -21.07 12.64 -56.13
CA LEU A 3 -20.83 13.55 -55.01
C LEU A 3 -20.08 12.81 -53.92
N THR A 4 -18.99 13.39 -53.44
CA THR A 4 -18.18 12.85 -52.32
C THR A 4 -17.84 13.97 -51.37
N HIS A 5 -17.78 13.64 -50.07
CA HIS A 5 -17.25 14.53 -49.04
C HIS A 5 -15.94 13.96 -48.48
N ASN A 6 -15.06 14.82 -47.97
CA ASN A 6 -13.74 14.43 -47.47
C ASN A 6 -13.65 14.39 -45.93
N ASN A 7 -14.75 14.68 -45.24
CA ASN A 7 -14.80 14.67 -43.78
C ASN A 7 -15.00 13.25 -43.26
N TYR A 8 -14.30 12.91 -42.17
CA TYR A 8 -14.33 11.57 -41.58
C TYR A 8 -15.27 11.51 -40.38
N GLY A 9 -15.86 10.35 -40.15
CA GLY A 9 -16.69 10.06 -38.98
C GLY A 9 -18.18 10.35 -39.13
N SER A 10 -18.97 9.64 -38.33
CA SER A 10 -20.44 9.60 -38.43
C SER A 10 -21.14 10.93 -38.16
N ALA A 11 -20.45 11.89 -37.53
CA ALA A 11 -20.94 13.23 -37.28
C ALA A 11 -20.87 14.16 -38.52
N ASN A 12 -20.14 13.76 -39.55
CA ASN A 12 -19.99 14.55 -40.78
C ASN A 12 -20.74 13.87 -41.92
N GLY A 13 -21.37 14.65 -42.79
CA GLY A 13 -22.13 14.10 -43.92
C GLY A 13 -22.83 15.19 -44.71
N PHE A 14 -23.61 14.76 -45.69
CA PHE A 14 -24.47 15.65 -46.48
C PHE A 14 -25.81 14.98 -46.75
N THR A 15 -26.85 15.80 -46.92
CA THR A 15 -28.20 15.32 -47.26
C THR A 15 -28.57 15.84 -48.63
N ILE A 16 -29.11 14.95 -49.46
CA ILE A 16 -29.63 15.27 -50.77
C ILE A 16 -31.15 15.28 -50.69
N SER A 17 -31.75 16.41 -51.08
CA SER A 17 -33.19 16.56 -51.20
C SER A 17 -33.52 17.19 -52.55
N GLN A 18 -34.28 16.47 -53.37
CA GLN A 18 -34.77 16.89 -54.68
C GLN A 18 -36.30 16.82 -54.69
N SER A 19 -36.91 17.78 -55.39
CA SER A 19 -38.37 17.92 -55.51
C SER A 19 -39.01 16.93 -56.49
N LEU A 20 -38.24 16.35 -57.41
CA LEU A 20 -38.68 15.31 -58.35
C LEU A 20 -37.81 14.05 -58.13
N PRO A 21 -38.40 12.84 -58.04
CA PRO A 21 -37.63 11.61 -57.89
C PRO A 21 -36.65 11.43 -59.05
N ASP A 22 -35.38 11.16 -58.71
CA ASP A 22 -34.34 10.72 -59.64
C ASP A 22 -33.97 11.71 -60.79
N PHE A 23 -34.32 12.99 -60.65
CA PHE A 23 -34.10 14.01 -61.68
C PHE A 23 -32.62 14.18 -62.08
N LEU A 24 -31.70 14.11 -61.11
CA LEU A 24 -30.25 14.18 -61.36
C LEU A 24 -29.56 12.80 -61.38
N GLY A 25 -30.32 11.71 -61.36
CA GLY A 25 -29.79 10.35 -61.23
C GLY A 25 -29.03 10.12 -59.91
N ILE A 26 -29.43 10.83 -58.86
CA ILE A 26 -28.87 10.74 -57.51
C ILE A 26 -30.03 10.55 -56.55
N THR A 27 -29.94 9.55 -55.68
CA THR A 27 -30.99 9.23 -54.72
C THR A 27 -31.02 10.26 -53.57
N ASN A 28 -32.23 10.66 -53.17
CA ASN A 28 -32.41 11.45 -51.96
C ASN A 28 -32.03 10.61 -50.74
N GLY A 29 -31.32 11.22 -49.80
CA GLY A 29 -30.87 10.52 -48.62
C GLY A 29 -29.80 11.28 -47.85
N THR A 30 -29.53 10.80 -46.65
CA THR A 30 -28.44 11.28 -45.81
C THR A 30 -27.25 10.36 -45.96
N TYR A 31 -26.11 10.94 -46.34
CA TYR A 31 -24.85 10.24 -46.55
C TYR A 31 -23.87 10.70 -45.48
N ALA A 32 -23.66 9.87 -44.46
CA ALA A 32 -22.73 10.12 -43.36
C ALA A 32 -21.34 9.51 -43.63
N GLY A 33 -20.31 10.11 -43.05
CA GLY A 33 -18.97 9.56 -42.97
C GLY A 33 -18.92 8.33 -42.05
N VAL A 34 -17.86 7.54 -42.18
CA VAL A 34 -17.64 6.34 -41.36
C VAL A 34 -16.52 6.60 -40.37
N ASN A 35 -16.70 6.17 -39.12
CA ASN A 35 -15.63 6.20 -38.12
C ASN A 35 -14.66 5.05 -38.40
N VAL A 36 -13.37 5.27 -38.12
CA VAL A 36 -12.39 4.17 -38.09
C VAL A 36 -12.85 3.11 -37.09
N ALA A 37 -12.64 1.84 -37.40
CA ALA A 37 -12.92 0.73 -36.50
C ALA A 37 -11.73 -0.24 -36.53
N GLY A 38 -11.39 -0.82 -35.38
CA GLY A 38 -10.27 -1.76 -35.28
C GLY A 38 -9.87 -2.03 -33.84
N THR A 39 -8.82 -2.83 -33.68
CA THR A 39 -8.17 -3.12 -32.41
C THR A 39 -6.78 -2.51 -32.40
N ILE A 40 -6.25 -2.25 -31.20
CA ILE A 40 -4.85 -1.83 -31.03
C ILE A 40 -4.17 -2.98 -30.30
N ASN A 41 -3.15 -3.58 -30.91
CA ASN A 41 -2.42 -4.72 -30.32
C ASN A 41 -3.35 -5.88 -29.87
N GLY A 42 -4.43 -6.15 -30.61
CA GLY A 42 -5.43 -7.17 -30.29
C GLY A 42 -6.48 -6.75 -29.24
N GLU A 43 -6.29 -5.61 -28.57
CA GLU A 43 -7.20 -5.07 -27.57
C GLU A 43 -8.27 -4.16 -28.19
N ALA A 44 -9.46 -4.13 -27.57
CA ALA A 44 -10.57 -3.32 -28.05
C ALA A 44 -10.23 -1.82 -28.10
N ALA A 45 -10.66 -1.14 -29.16
CA ALA A 45 -10.46 0.30 -29.32
C ALA A 45 -11.72 0.98 -29.89
N THR A 46 -11.97 2.20 -29.42
CA THR A 46 -13.08 3.05 -29.86
C THR A 46 -12.60 4.01 -30.94
N GLY A 47 -13.32 4.06 -32.05
CA GLY A 47 -13.00 4.94 -33.16
C GLY A 47 -13.94 6.14 -33.28
N ALA A 48 -13.36 7.32 -33.50
CA ALA A 48 -14.06 8.57 -33.74
C ALA A 48 -13.39 9.33 -34.89
N GLY A 49 -14.07 9.43 -36.04
CA GLY A 49 -13.48 9.94 -37.27
C GLY A 49 -12.27 9.13 -37.69
N GLN A 50 -11.10 9.76 -37.71
CA GLN A 50 -9.81 9.10 -37.99
C GLN A 50 -9.06 8.66 -36.73
N HIS A 51 -9.58 8.93 -35.54
CA HIS A 51 -8.89 8.58 -34.30
C HIS A 51 -9.36 7.23 -33.79
N LEU A 52 -8.42 6.33 -33.53
CA LEU A 52 -8.65 5.06 -32.84
C LEU A 52 -8.02 5.17 -31.44
N THR A 53 -8.83 5.03 -30.39
CA THR A 53 -8.41 5.18 -28.99
C THR A 53 -8.62 3.87 -28.27
N GLY A 54 -7.59 3.33 -27.61
CA GLY A 54 -7.74 2.13 -26.77
C GLY A 54 -8.70 2.42 -25.62
N ASN A 55 -9.58 1.46 -25.29
CA ASN A 55 -10.51 1.70 -24.19
C ASN A 55 -9.78 1.74 -22.85
N SER A 56 -10.42 2.29 -21.83
CA SER A 56 -9.87 2.33 -20.49
C SER A 56 -10.00 0.98 -19.78
N GLY A 57 -8.96 0.60 -19.03
CA GLY A 57 -8.88 -0.69 -18.34
C GLY A 57 -8.06 -1.75 -19.06
N GLN A 58 -7.62 -1.52 -20.30
CA GLN A 58 -6.75 -2.46 -21.02
C GLN A 58 -5.27 -2.23 -20.70
N ALA A 59 -4.57 -3.32 -20.41
CA ALA A 59 -3.19 -3.30 -19.92
C ALA A 59 -2.19 -2.56 -20.82
N ASN A 60 -2.42 -2.55 -22.14
CA ASN A 60 -1.47 -2.05 -23.13
C ASN A 60 -1.96 -0.86 -23.97
N VAL A 61 -3.25 -0.52 -23.91
CA VAL A 61 -3.86 0.47 -24.81
C VAL A 61 -4.66 1.55 -24.09
N ASP A 62 -4.79 1.46 -22.77
CA ASP A 62 -5.45 2.51 -21.98
C ASP A 62 -4.72 3.85 -22.15
N GLY A 63 -5.46 4.89 -22.55
CA GLY A 63 -4.94 6.23 -22.85
C GLY A 63 -4.21 6.37 -24.18
N LEU A 64 -4.08 5.30 -24.98
CA LEU A 64 -3.41 5.36 -26.28
C LEU A 64 -4.36 5.85 -27.38
N LYS A 65 -3.99 6.93 -28.09
CA LYS A 65 -4.75 7.49 -29.21
C LYS A 65 -3.91 7.50 -30.48
N LEU A 66 -4.37 6.78 -31.50
CA LEU A 66 -3.76 6.72 -32.83
C LEU A 66 -4.59 7.51 -33.83
N ARG A 67 -3.93 8.19 -34.77
CA ARG A 67 -4.60 8.80 -35.93
C ARG A 67 -4.37 7.93 -37.15
N ILE A 68 -5.46 7.43 -37.71
CA ILE A 68 -5.49 6.50 -38.83
C ILE A 68 -5.77 7.29 -40.11
N THR A 69 -4.81 7.30 -41.03
CA THR A 69 -4.91 7.97 -42.33
C THR A 69 -5.17 7.01 -43.50
N LEU A 70 -5.43 5.74 -43.18
CA LEU A 70 -5.65 4.68 -44.16
C LEU A 70 -7.01 4.85 -44.84
N THR A 71 -7.03 4.67 -46.16
CA THR A 71 -8.26 4.69 -46.96
C THR A 71 -8.88 3.30 -47.03
N ALA A 72 -10.20 3.23 -47.27
CA ALA A 72 -10.91 1.95 -47.41
C ALA A 72 -10.30 1.03 -48.51
N ALA A 73 -9.75 1.63 -49.58
CA ALA A 73 -9.06 0.89 -50.65
C ALA A 73 -7.74 0.27 -50.17
N GLN A 74 -7.00 0.95 -49.29
CA GLN A 74 -5.77 0.43 -48.67
C GLN A 74 -6.07 -0.63 -47.60
N LEU A 75 -7.22 -0.54 -46.94
CA LEU A 75 -7.70 -1.56 -46.00
C LEU A 75 -7.99 -2.88 -46.72
N SER A 76 -8.63 -2.83 -47.89
CA SER A 76 -8.93 -4.02 -48.70
C SER A 76 -7.71 -4.69 -49.32
N SER A 77 -6.58 -3.98 -49.50
CA SER A 77 -5.39 -4.54 -50.16
C SER A 77 -4.34 -5.09 -49.20
N GLN A 78 -4.32 -4.68 -47.93
CA GLN A 78 -3.25 -5.01 -46.96
C GLN A 78 -3.70 -5.91 -45.79
N GLY A 79 -4.99 -6.24 -45.67
CA GLY A 79 -5.51 -7.12 -44.61
C GLY A 79 -5.66 -6.42 -43.24
N ALA A 80 -6.05 -7.17 -42.21
CA ALA A 80 -6.49 -6.63 -40.92
C ALA A 80 -5.37 -6.02 -40.05
N ALA A 81 -4.10 -6.32 -40.31
CA ALA A 81 -2.96 -5.81 -39.54
C ALA A 81 -2.28 -4.64 -40.28
N GLN A 82 -2.76 -3.42 -40.03
CA GLN A 82 -2.45 -2.24 -40.85
C GLN A 82 -1.24 -1.41 -40.36
N GLY A 83 -0.44 -1.90 -39.42
CA GLY A 83 0.81 -1.23 -39.02
C GLY A 83 1.30 -1.58 -37.62
N THR A 84 2.62 -1.52 -37.45
CA THR A 84 3.28 -1.66 -36.14
C THR A 84 3.55 -0.28 -35.57
N VAL A 85 2.84 0.10 -34.51
CA VAL A 85 3.13 1.31 -33.74
C VAL A 85 3.92 0.91 -32.52
N THR A 86 5.23 1.15 -32.53
CA THR A 86 6.08 0.96 -31.35
C THR A 86 5.98 2.19 -30.47
N THR A 87 5.10 2.15 -29.46
CA THR A 87 5.05 3.19 -28.43
C THR A 87 6.13 2.94 -27.38
N THR A 88 7.13 3.83 -27.34
CA THR A 88 8.11 3.86 -26.26
C THR A 88 7.49 4.58 -25.06
N LEU A 89 7.32 3.86 -23.95
CA LEU A 89 6.91 4.44 -22.66
C LEU A 89 7.88 5.58 -22.28
N GLY A 90 7.36 6.79 -22.14
CA GLY A 90 8.15 7.95 -21.73
C GLY A 90 8.59 7.89 -20.27
N VAL A 91 9.64 8.63 -19.92
CA VAL A 91 10.23 8.68 -18.57
C VAL A 91 9.20 9.02 -17.48
N ALA A 92 8.20 9.85 -17.80
CA ALA A 92 7.13 10.23 -16.86
C ALA A 92 6.24 9.05 -16.46
N GLU A 93 5.96 8.13 -17.38
CA GLU A 93 5.14 6.94 -17.11
C GLU A 93 5.94 5.93 -16.27
N GLN A 94 7.23 5.77 -16.57
CA GLN A 94 8.15 4.97 -15.74
C GLN A 94 8.28 5.52 -14.32
N MET A 95 8.37 6.85 -14.17
CA MET A 95 8.36 7.52 -12.86
C MET A 95 7.04 7.30 -12.13
N ALA A 96 5.89 7.45 -12.81
CA ALA A 96 4.58 7.21 -12.21
C ALA A 96 4.42 5.75 -11.73
N ARG A 97 4.88 4.76 -12.50
CA ARG A 97 4.87 3.35 -12.10
C ARG A 97 5.76 3.09 -10.88
N ARG A 98 6.96 3.68 -10.83
CA ARG A 98 7.86 3.56 -9.67
C ARG A 98 7.29 4.22 -8.43
N LEU A 99 6.73 5.42 -8.57
CA LEU A 99 6.03 6.10 -7.47
C LEU A 99 4.87 5.24 -6.97
N LYS A 100 4.05 4.69 -7.87
CA LYS A 100 2.95 3.80 -7.52
C LYS A 100 3.42 2.59 -6.73
N ALA A 101 4.49 1.92 -7.17
CA ALA A 101 5.08 0.78 -6.47
C ALA A 101 5.65 1.13 -5.08
N VAL A 102 6.15 2.35 -4.89
CA VAL A 102 6.65 2.83 -3.59
C VAL A 102 5.50 3.24 -2.66
N THR A 103 4.43 3.81 -3.20
CA THR A 103 3.23 4.26 -2.44
C THR A 103 2.17 3.19 -2.25
N GLU A 104 2.36 1.99 -2.81
CA GLU A 104 1.39 0.91 -2.71
C GLU A 104 1.29 0.46 -1.24
N SER A 105 0.13 0.68 -0.62
CA SER A 105 -0.03 0.64 0.84
C SER A 105 0.17 -0.74 1.49
N PHE A 106 0.26 -1.82 0.70
CA PHE A 106 0.41 -3.19 1.19
C PHE A 106 1.82 -3.80 1.00
N THR A 107 2.61 -3.30 0.04
CA THR A 107 3.94 -3.86 -0.30
C THR A 107 5.03 -2.79 -0.47
N GLY A 108 4.67 -1.52 -0.30
CA GLY A 108 5.60 -0.40 -0.39
C GLY A 108 6.66 -0.47 0.71
N ILE A 109 7.89 -0.06 0.38
CA ILE A 109 9.03 0.00 1.32
C ILE A 109 8.68 0.75 2.62
N ALA A 110 7.76 1.72 2.53
CA ALA A 110 7.25 2.46 3.67
C ALA A 110 6.44 1.61 4.66
N SER A 111 5.54 0.73 4.19
CA SER A 111 4.74 -0.13 5.08
C SER A 111 5.63 -1.14 5.79
N VAL A 112 6.55 -1.78 5.07
CA VAL A 112 7.54 -2.71 5.65
C VAL A 112 8.37 -2.05 6.75
N ARG A 113 8.73 -0.76 6.58
CA ARG A 113 9.46 -0.03 7.61
C ARG A 113 8.59 0.28 8.81
N ILE A 114 7.32 0.64 8.62
CA ILE A 114 6.36 0.87 9.71
C ILE A 114 6.18 -0.40 10.52
N ASP A 115 5.95 -1.54 9.85
CA ASP A 115 5.78 -2.85 10.49
C ASP A 115 7.01 -3.20 11.35
N SER A 116 8.23 -3.00 10.81
CA SER A 116 9.46 -3.28 11.58
C SER A 116 9.63 -2.39 12.83
N LEU A 117 9.15 -1.14 12.77
CA LEU A 117 9.18 -0.23 13.92
C LEU A 117 8.13 -0.63 14.96
N GLN A 118 6.98 -1.13 14.51
CA GLN A 118 5.93 -1.64 15.38
C GLN A 118 6.39 -2.92 16.10
N ASP A 119 7.01 -3.87 15.39
CA ASP A 119 7.63 -5.06 15.99
C ASP A 119 8.71 -4.70 17.01
N THR A 120 9.52 -3.68 16.72
CA THR A 120 10.55 -3.19 17.66
C THR A 120 9.89 -2.63 18.92
N THR A 121 8.82 -1.86 18.77
CA THR A 121 8.07 -1.27 19.89
C THR A 121 7.47 -2.35 20.77
N GLU A 122 6.81 -3.35 20.19
CA GLU A 122 6.22 -4.47 20.93
C GLU A 122 7.28 -5.29 21.70
N ASN A 123 8.46 -5.47 21.13
CA ASN A 123 9.55 -6.18 21.81
C ASN A 123 10.11 -5.38 23.00
N ILE A 124 10.19 -4.05 22.88
CA ILE A 124 10.59 -3.17 23.99
C ILE A 124 9.54 -3.23 25.11
N ASP A 125 8.25 -3.16 24.78
CA ASP A 125 7.17 -3.23 25.78
C ASP A 125 7.17 -4.56 26.55
N LYS A 126 7.42 -5.67 25.85
CA LYS A 126 7.60 -6.99 26.49
C LYS A 126 8.79 -7.00 27.45
N GLN A 127 9.93 -6.43 27.05
CA GLN A 127 11.11 -6.35 27.92
C GLN A 127 10.87 -5.47 29.15
N ILE A 128 10.16 -4.35 28.99
CA ILE A 128 9.79 -3.47 30.11
C ILE A 128 8.93 -4.25 31.11
N THR A 129 7.88 -4.93 30.62
CA THR A 129 6.97 -5.72 31.46
C THR A 129 7.73 -6.81 32.24
N ASP A 130 8.63 -7.54 31.58
CA ASP A 130 9.45 -8.56 32.24
C ASP A 130 10.39 -7.97 33.30
N MET A 131 10.97 -6.79 33.04
CA MET A 131 11.81 -6.08 34.00
C MET A 131 11.00 -5.62 35.22
N GLU A 132 9.78 -5.10 35.03
CA GLU A 132 8.89 -4.70 36.13
C GLU A 132 8.53 -5.87 37.05
N VAL A 133 8.24 -7.04 36.47
CA VAL A 133 8.01 -8.28 37.23
C VAL A 133 9.24 -8.64 38.05
N ARG A 134 10.44 -8.61 37.44
CA ARG A 134 11.70 -8.92 38.13
C ARG A 134 12.01 -7.93 39.25
N LEU A 135 11.78 -6.63 39.03
CA LEU A 135 11.97 -5.59 40.05
C LEU A 135 11.03 -5.82 41.24
N THR A 136 9.76 -6.16 40.97
CA THR A 136 8.78 -6.48 42.01
C THR A 136 9.21 -7.69 42.83
N GLN A 137 9.61 -8.79 42.19
CA GLN A 137 10.11 -9.97 42.87
C GLN A 137 11.36 -9.67 43.71
N ARG A 138 12.27 -8.85 43.19
CA ARG A 138 13.48 -8.44 43.90
C ARG A 138 13.15 -7.61 45.13
N ARG A 139 12.21 -6.67 45.01
CA ARG A 139 11.71 -5.88 46.12
C ARG A 139 11.15 -6.79 47.21
N ASP A 140 10.26 -7.71 46.85
CA ASP A 140 9.64 -8.63 47.80
C ASP A 140 10.64 -9.57 48.47
N GLN A 141 11.70 -9.99 47.75
CA GLN A 141 12.79 -10.76 48.34
C GLN A 141 13.56 -9.92 49.37
N LEU A 142 13.92 -8.68 49.04
CA LEU A 142 14.65 -7.78 49.93
C LEU A 142 13.80 -7.43 51.17
N THR A 143 12.51 -7.15 51.02
CA THR A 143 11.59 -6.93 52.15
C THR A 143 11.54 -8.15 53.06
N ARG A 144 11.43 -9.36 52.52
CA ARG A 144 11.46 -10.59 53.32
C ARG A 144 12.79 -10.80 54.04
N GLN A 145 13.92 -10.46 53.41
CA GLN A 145 15.23 -10.52 54.06
C GLN A 145 15.33 -9.50 55.20
N PHE A 146 14.86 -8.28 54.97
CA PHE A 146 14.85 -7.22 55.98
C PHE A 146 14.03 -7.62 57.22
N VAL A 147 12.80 -8.14 57.04
CA VAL A 147 11.97 -8.64 58.15
C VAL A 147 12.66 -9.77 58.92
N LYS A 148 13.33 -10.70 58.23
CA LYS A 148 14.10 -11.77 58.89
C LYS A 148 15.26 -11.21 59.72
N LEU A 149 15.95 -10.20 59.20
CA LEU A 149 17.04 -9.52 59.91
C LEU A 149 16.52 -8.77 61.14
N GLU A 150 15.37 -8.09 61.06
CA GLU A 150 14.74 -7.44 62.21
C GLU A 150 14.39 -8.44 63.32
N VAL A 151 13.81 -9.59 62.96
CA VAL A 151 13.49 -10.66 63.91
C VAL A 151 14.78 -11.24 64.53
N ALA A 152 15.82 -11.45 63.72
CA ALA A 152 17.11 -11.92 64.21
C ALA A 152 17.75 -10.92 65.19
N LEU A 153 17.73 -9.63 64.88
CA LEU A 153 18.22 -8.56 65.75
C LEU A 153 17.44 -8.48 67.08
N SER A 154 16.10 -8.56 67.04
CA SER A 154 15.27 -8.59 68.25
C SER A 154 15.58 -9.80 69.14
N ARG A 155 15.80 -10.98 68.54
CA ARG A 155 16.24 -12.18 69.27
C ARG A 155 17.63 -12.00 69.87
N LEU A 156 18.59 -11.42 69.15
CA LEU A 156 19.94 -11.16 69.66
C LEU A 156 19.92 -10.15 70.82
N GLN A 157 19.11 -9.09 70.75
CA GLN A 157 18.91 -8.15 71.85
C GLN A 157 18.36 -8.85 73.10
N THR A 158 17.33 -9.70 72.93
CA THR A 158 16.75 -10.48 74.02
C THR A 158 17.77 -11.45 74.63
N GLN A 159 18.56 -12.13 73.81
CA GLN A 159 19.64 -13.02 74.28
C GLN A 159 20.74 -12.25 75.03
N SER A 160 21.14 -11.06 74.54
CA SER A 160 22.12 -10.21 75.21
C SER A 160 21.66 -9.79 76.61
N LEU A 161 20.38 -9.40 76.75
CA LEU A 161 19.79 -9.07 78.06
C LEU A 161 19.78 -10.28 79.01
N GLN A 162 19.47 -11.49 78.52
CA GLN A 162 19.52 -12.71 79.32
C GLN A 162 20.94 -13.09 79.74
N LEU A 163 21.93 -12.91 78.86
CA LEU A 163 23.34 -13.15 79.21
C LEU A 163 23.82 -12.16 80.28
N ASN A 164 23.46 -10.88 80.16
CA ASN A 164 23.78 -9.86 81.15
C ASN A 164 23.13 -10.15 82.52
N SER A 165 21.87 -10.59 82.55
CA SER A 165 21.21 -10.94 83.81
C SER A 165 21.83 -12.17 84.49
N ARG A 166 22.22 -13.19 83.71
CA ARG A 166 22.97 -14.35 84.21
C ARG A 166 24.35 -13.97 84.74
N LEU A 167 25.06 -13.10 84.04
CA LEU A 167 26.37 -12.61 84.48
C LEU A 167 26.27 -11.82 85.80
N SER A 168 25.24 -10.99 85.94
CA SER A 168 24.96 -10.26 87.18
C SER A 168 24.58 -11.18 88.35
N LEU A 169 23.79 -12.24 88.09
CA LEU A 169 23.50 -13.26 89.10
C LEU A 169 24.78 -13.98 89.54
N LEU A 170 25.63 -14.38 88.59
CA LEU A 170 26.89 -15.05 88.90
C LEU A 170 27.86 -14.15 89.69
N SER A 171 27.94 -12.86 89.35
CA SER A 171 28.76 -11.91 90.11
C SER A 171 28.22 -11.70 91.53
N SER A 172 26.89 -11.65 91.71
CA SER A 172 26.26 -11.53 93.03
C SER A 172 26.48 -12.77 93.90
N LEU A 173 26.39 -13.98 93.32
CA LEU A 173 26.66 -15.24 94.00
C LEU A 173 28.15 -15.36 94.38
N GLY A 174 29.05 -14.98 93.48
CA GLY A 174 30.49 -14.96 93.74
C GLY A 174 30.90 -13.95 94.83
N ASN A 175 30.15 -12.86 94.99
CA ASN A 175 30.39 -11.86 96.03
C ASN A 175 29.78 -12.26 97.38
N SER A 176 28.73 -13.08 97.38
CA SER A 176 28.07 -13.61 98.59
C SER A 176 28.90 -14.68 99.29
N ASN A 177 29.77 -15.39 98.57
CA ASN A 177 30.65 -16.45 99.11
C ASN A 177 31.99 -15.91 99.67
N ARG A 178 32.15 -14.58 99.76
CA ARG A 178 33.37 -13.89 100.23
C ARG A 178 33.16 -13.01 101.47
N ARG A 179 32.00 -13.14 102.13
CA ARG A 179 31.67 -12.47 103.40
C ARG A 179 31.40 -13.49 104.48
#